data_AF-A0AAD1ZMQ6-F1
#
_entry.id   AF-A0AAD1ZMQ6-F1
#
_cell.length_a   1.000
_cell.length_b   1.000
_cell.length_c   1.000
_cell.angle_alpha   90.00
_cell.angle_beta   90.00
_cell.angle_gamma   90.00
#
_symmetry.space_group_name_H-M   'P 1'
#
loop_
_entity.id
_entity.type
_entity.pdbx_description
1 polymer ?
#
loop_
_entity_poly.entity_id
_entity_poly.type
_entity_poly.pdbx_seq_one_letter_code
_entity_poly.pdbx_strand_id
1 'polypeptide(L)'
;MHGVINCKASSVPKIGRLPFDLSNFKDGHDKPGKIWSQNAFVRAYYRFLDQKSIFVFQTCNGEGRGIRGIDAHHVFVVMHELVLLQKLQSLLDLLMQIKPLSKAAMVPLVFEAMDWIIIEIFDVYGNICRGIATVLMNIYSSGKVEATMALKIVQKAMIQGDQLSSYFEFCHDIGLVNSSELPCIERAPDEGIQELQQIIEGFPDKFGDDEYELVPNRQEEKANVVMDWRNDFKTIITDNWEKFDEENSTEVPKNPFIAASLTLPPPQQHHHQELPDLISFL
;
A
#
# COMPACT_ATOMS: atom_id res chain seq x y z
N MET A 1 3.44 7.66 -15.14
CA MET A 1 2.56 6.47 -15.18
C MET A 1 2.25 5.93 -13.80
N HIS A 2 3.24 5.67 -12.94
CA HIS A 2 2.98 5.14 -11.59
C HIS A 2 1.94 5.95 -10.80
N GLY A 3 2.12 7.27 -10.70
CA GLY A 3 1.14 8.16 -10.06
C GLY A 3 -0.25 8.15 -10.71
N VAL A 4 -0.35 7.87 -12.02
CA VAL A 4 -1.65 7.76 -12.72
C VAL A 4 -2.36 6.47 -12.34
N ILE A 5 -1.64 5.34 -12.29
CA ILE A 5 -2.19 4.04 -11.89
C ILE A 5 -2.58 4.04 -10.39
N ASN A 6 -1.88 4.82 -9.58
CA ASN A 6 -2.16 4.96 -8.15
C ASN A 6 -3.14 6.09 -7.82
N CYS A 7 -3.64 6.80 -8.84
CA CYS A 7 -4.60 7.88 -8.64
C CYS A 7 -5.96 7.29 -8.23
N LYS A 8 -6.65 7.95 -7.29
CA LYS A 8 -8.00 7.56 -6.82
C LYS A 8 -9.11 7.92 -7.82
N ALA A 9 -8.78 8.37 -9.02
CA ALA A 9 -9.77 8.74 -10.02
C ALA A 9 -10.53 7.51 -10.54
N SER A 10 -11.86 7.62 -10.65
CA SER A 10 -12.74 6.54 -11.11
C SER A 10 -12.51 6.10 -12.57
N SER A 11 -11.73 6.87 -13.32
CA SER A 11 -11.32 6.55 -14.69
C SER A 11 -10.10 5.62 -14.76
N VAL A 12 -9.28 5.54 -13.72
CA VAL A 12 -8.03 4.75 -13.71
C VAL A 12 -8.28 3.27 -14.02
N PRO A 13 -9.31 2.62 -13.44
CA PRO A 13 -9.56 1.22 -13.76
C PRO A 13 -10.01 0.99 -15.20
N LYS A 14 -10.46 2.02 -15.92
CA LYS A 14 -10.87 1.93 -17.33
C LYS A 14 -9.68 1.92 -18.29
N ILE A 15 -8.46 2.23 -17.81
CA ILE A 15 -7.24 2.26 -18.62
C ILE A 15 -6.89 0.85 -19.11
N GLY A 16 -7.14 -0.18 -18.30
CA GLY A 16 -6.78 -1.55 -18.66
C GLY A 16 -5.27 -1.76 -18.67
N ARG A 17 -4.76 -2.38 -19.73
CA ARG A 17 -3.33 -2.58 -19.93
C ARG A 17 -2.65 -1.26 -20.28
N LEU A 18 -1.37 -1.09 -19.90
CA LEU A 18 -0.61 0.09 -20.28
C LEU A 18 -0.53 0.24 -21.81
N PRO A 19 -0.55 1.48 -22.34
CA PRO A 19 -0.51 1.72 -23.78
C PRO A 19 0.88 1.54 -24.40
N PHE A 20 1.92 1.25 -23.61
CA PHE A 20 3.29 1.01 -24.07
C PHE A 20 3.93 -0.13 -23.28
N ASP A 21 4.64 -1.00 -24.02
CA ASP A 21 5.40 -2.12 -23.48
C ASP A 21 6.90 -1.81 -23.52
N LEU A 22 7.50 -1.65 -22.34
CA LEU A 22 8.94 -1.43 -22.18
C LEU A 22 9.67 -2.65 -21.58
N SER A 23 9.07 -3.85 -21.65
CA SER A 23 9.70 -5.09 -21.18
C SER A 23 11.01 -5.42 -21.90
N ASN A 24 11.16 -4.97 -23.16
CA ASN A 24 12.36 -5.13 -23.98
C ASN A 24 13.19 -3.83 -24.11
N PHE A 25 12.95 -2.83 -23.25
CA PHE A 25 13.61 -1.54 -23.33
C PHE A 25 15.13 -1.65 -23.40
N LYS A 26 15.76 -0.92 -24.30
CA LYS A 26 17.22 -0.84 -24.41
C LYS A 26 17.60 0.55 -24.88
N ASP A 27 18.33 1.26 -24.04
CA ASP A 27 18.98 2.49 -24.45
C ASP A 27 20.11 2.18 -25.46
N GLY A 28 20.05 2.84 -26.61
CA GLY A 28 21.00 2.71 -27.72
C GLY A 28 22.11 3.77 -27.74
N HIS A 29 22.07 4.75 -26.83
CA HIS A 29 22.94 5.93 -26.91
C HIS A 29 24.32 5.77 -26.24
N ASP A 30 24.50 4.82 -25.32
CA ASP A 30 25.76 4.67 -24.56
C ASP A 30 26.29 3.22 -24.60
N LYS A 31 27.46 2.98 -24.01
CA LYS A 31 28.09 1.65 -24.02
C LYS A 31 27.28 0.64 -23.16
N PRO A 32 27.10 -0.63 -23.61
CA PRO A 32 26.25 -1.61 -22.91
C PRO A 32 26.70 -1.87 -21.46
N GLY A 33 28.00 -1.84 -21.17
CA GLY A 33 28.53 -2.04 -19.82
C GLY A 33 28.17 -0.94 -18.81
N LYS A 34 27.73 0.24 -19.28
CA LYS A 34 27.38 1.39 -18.43
C LYS A 34 25.87 1.56 -18.23
N ILE A 35 25.05 1.15 -19.21
CA ILE A 35 23.58 1.33 -19.19
C ILE A 35 22.79 0.07 -18.81
N TRP A 36 23.43 -1.11 -18.78
CA TRP A 36 22.69 -2.36 -18.59
C TRP A 36 21.85 -2.37 -17.31
N SER A 37 22.34 -1.74 -16.24
CA SER A 37 21.64 -1.70 -14.94
C SER A 37 20.45 -0.74 -14.96
N GLN A 38 20.54 0.40 -15.65
CA GLN A 38 19.43 1.31 -15.88
C GLN A 38 18.38 0.66 -16.79
N ASN A 39 18.81 -0.01 -17.87
CA ASN A 39 17.91 -0.78 -18.73
C ASN A 39 17.18 -1.87 -17.94
N ALA A 40 17.89 -2.61 -17.09
CA ALA A 40 17.29 -3.62 -16.23
C ALA A 40 16.28 -3.02 -15.25
N PHE A 41 16.60 -1.87 -14.64
CA PHE A 41 15.70 -1.14 -13.76
C PHE A 41 14.40 -0.74 -14.48
N VAL A 42 14.51 -0.11 -15.67
CA VAL A 42 13.34 0.29 -16.47
C VAL A 42 12.47 -0.92 -16.81
N ARG A 43 13.07 -2.03 -17.24
CA ARG A 43 12.32 -3.25 -17.57
C ARG A 43 11.58 -3.82 -16.35
N ALA A 44 12.24 -3.89 -15.19
CA ALA A 44 11.62 -4.37 -13.95
C ALA A 44 10.45 -3.47 -13.54
N TYR A 45 10.67 -2.15 -13.55
CA TYR A 45 9.65 -1.15 -13.21
C TYR A 45 8.42 -1.27 -14.11
N TYR A 46 8.63 -1.36 -15.43
CA TYR A 46 7.52 -1.47 -16.38
C TYR A 46 6.80 -2.81 -16.33
N ARG A 47 7.51 -3.91 -16.04
CA ARG A 47 6.89 -5.21 -15.80
C ARG A 47 5.92 -5.14 -14.62
N PHE A 48 6.31 -4.48 -13.53
CA PHE A 48 5.42 -4.23 -12.41
C PHE A 48 4.21 -3.38 -12.80
N LEU A 49 4.43 -2.23 -13.46
CA LEU A 49 3.33 -1.34 -13.82
C LEU A 49 2.31 -1.99 -14.77
N ASP A 50 2.76 -2.81 -15.73
CA ASP A 50 1.89 -3.55 -16.65
C ASP A 50 1.01 -4.56 -15.89
N GLN A 51 1.60 -5.32 -14.97
CA GLN A 51 0.85 -6.26 -14.14
C GLN A 51 -0.11 -5.55 -13.18
N LYS A 52 0.33 -4.44 -12.58
CA LYS A 52 -0.52 -3.63 -11.70
C LYS A 52 -1.72 -3.05 -12.44
N SER A 53 -1.54 -2.54 -13.67
CA SER A 53 -2.65 -1.96 -14.42
C SER A 53 -3.72 -3.00 -14.77
N ILE A 54 -3.30 -4.23 -15.11
CA ILE A 54 -4.20 -5.37 -15.32
C ILE A 54 -4.92 -5.73 -14.02
N PHE A 55 -4.21 -5.77 -12.90
CA PHE A 55 -4.79 -6.04 -11.58
C PHE A 55 -5.88 -5.01 -11.24
N VAL A 56 -5.59 -3.71 -11.36
CA VAL A 56 -6.56 -2.63 -11.07
C VAL A 56 -7.80 -2.74 -11.97
N PHE A 57 -7.62 -3.00 -13.27
CA PHE A 57 -8.73 -3.20 -14.20
C PHE A 57 -9.63 -4.40 -13.80
N GLN A 58 -9.01 -5.52 -13.43
CA GLN A 58 -9.74 -6.73 -13.06
C GLN A 58 -10.51 -6.56 -11.75
N THR A 59 -9.92 -5.91 -10.75
CA THR A 59 -10.56 -5.70 -9.44
C THR A 59 -11.79 -4.79 -9.57
N CYS A 60 -11.74 -3.73 -10.36
CA CYS A 60 -12.88 -2.82 -10.51
C CYS A 60 -13.97 -3.33 -11.47
N ASN A 61 -13.64 -4.19 -12.44
CA ASN A 61 -14.63 -4.77 -13.36
C ASN A 61 -15.25 -6.09 -12.83
N GLY A 62 -14.73 -6.64 -11.74
CA GLY A 62 -15.14 -7.92 -11.16
C GLY A 62 -16.37 -7.86 -10.24
N GLU A 63 -16.77 -6.68 -9.76
CA GLU A 63 -17.81 -6.48 -8.72
C GLU A 63 -19.27 -6.76 -9.16
N GLY A 64 -19.48 -7.34 -10.36
CA GLY A 64 -20.79 -7.39 -11.04
C GLY A 64 -21.43 -8.76 -11.21
N ARG A 65 -21.24 -9.76 -10.33
CA ARG A 65 -21.95 -11.05 -10.44
C ARG A 65 -22.61 -11.46 -9.13
N GLY A 66 -23.89 -11.11 -9.02
CA GLY A 66 -24.75 -11.55 -7.93
C GLY A 66 -24.93 -13.07 -7.93
N ILE A 67 -24.82 -13.68 -6.74
CA ILE A 67 -25.23 -15.06 -6.48
C ILE A 67 -26.02 -15.09 -5.17
N ARG A 68 -27.17 -15.79 -5.21
CA ARG A 68 -28.11 -16.03 -4.11
C ARG A 68 -27.63 -17.22 -3.27
N GLY A 69 -27.70 -17.07 -1.95
CA GLY A 69 -27.43 -18.12 -0.95
C GLY A 69 -26.29 -17.72 -0.01
N ILE A 70 -26.54 -17.70 1.31
CA ILE A 70 -25.61 -17.15 2.33
C ILE A 70 -24.30 -17.95 2.39
N ASP A 71 -24.36 -19.29 2.37
CA ASP A 71 -23.18 -20.15 2.53
C ASP A 71 -22.34 -20.25 1.25
N ALA A 72 -23.01 -20.33 0.09
CA ALA A 72 -22.33 -20.29 -1.22
C ALA A 72 -21.69 -18.92 -1.47
N HIS A 73 -22.29 -17.84 -0.95
CA HIS A 73 -21.73 -16.49 -1.01
C HIS A 73 -20.48 -16.38 -0.14
N HIS A 74 -20.48 -16.96 1.06
CA HIS A 74 -19.32 -16.95 1.95
C HIS A 74 -18.11 -17.69 1.33
N VAL A 75 -18.30 -18.92 0.85
CA VAL A 75 -17.23 -19.69 0.19
C VAL A 75 -16.72 -18.98 -1.08
N PHE A 76 -17.64 -18.37 -1.85
CA PHE A 76 -17.26 -17.56 -3.01
C PHE A 76 -16.42 -16.34 -2.63
N VAL A 77 -16.75 -15.66 -1.53
CA VAL A 77 -16.00 -14.50 -1.03
C VAL A 77 -14.61 -14.93 -0.56
N VAL A 78 -14.49 -16.01 0.21
CA VAL A 78 -13.17 -16.52 0.67
C VAL A 78 -12.31 -16.94 -0.53
N MET A 79 -12.86 -17.70 -1.48
CA MET A 79 -12.13 -18.10 -2.68
C MET A 79 -11.68 -16.88 -3.51
N HIS A 80 -12.54 -15.88 -3.67
CA HIS A 80 -12.19 -14.64 -4.35
C HIS A 80 -11.03 -13.92 -3.65
N GLU A 81 -11.08 -13.82 -2.32
CA GLU A 81 -10.01 -13.20 -1.52
C GLU A 81 -8.69 -13.96 -1.64
N LEU A 82 -8.73 -15.30 -1.61
CA LEU A 82 -7.55 -16.14 -1.82
C LEU A 82 -6.89 -15.89 -3.18
N VAL A 83 -7.69 -15.75 -4.25
CA VAL A 83 -7.20 -15.42 -5.59
C VAL A 83 -6.61 -14.00 -5.64
N LEU A 84 -7.24 -13.04 -4.95
CA LEU A 84 -6.73 -11.67 -4.84
C LEU A 84 -5.36 -11.65 -4.14
N LEU A 85 -5.24 -12.37 -3.01
CA LEU A 85 -3.99 -12.49 -2.26
C LEU A 85 -2.85 -13.06 -3.10
N GLN A 86 -3.10 -14.09 -3.91
CA GLN A 86 -2.07 -14.63 -4.81
C GLN A 86 -1.57 -13.61 -5.84
N LYS A 87 -2.48 -12.77 -6.36
CA LYS A 87 -2.10 -11.67 -7.28
C LYS A 87 -1.29 -10.61 -6.55
N LEU A 88 -1.69 -10.22 -5.33
CA LEU A 88 -0.95 -9.27 -4.51
C LEU A 88 0.46 -9.79 -4.17
N GLN A 89 0.59 -11.07 -3.77
CA GLN A 89 1.89 -11.69 -3.54
C GLN A 89 2.76 -11.67 -4.79
N SER A 90 2.17 -11.89 -5.97
CA SER A 90 2.91 -11.83 -7.25
C SER A 90 3.35 -10.40 -7.59
N LEU A 91 2.54 -9.38 -7.26
CA LEU A 91 2.94 -7.97 -7.41
C LEU A 91 4.07 -7.61 -6.44
N LEU A 92 4.04 -8.10 -5.20
CA LEU A 92 5.12 -7.89 -4.23
C LEU A 92 6.44 -8.49 -4.72
N ASP A 93 6.40 -9.69 -5.31
CA ASP A 93 7.59 -10.32 -5.91
C ASP A 93 8.19 -9.46 -7.04
N LEU A 94 7.35 -8.76 -7.82
CA LEU A 94 7.80 -7.84 -8.87
C LEU A 94 8.38 -6.56 -8.30
N LEU A 95 7.77 -6.01 -7.25
CA LEU A 95 8.25 -4.81 -6.57
C LEU A 95 9.66 -5.01 -6.01
N MET A 96 9.90 -6.13 -5.33
CA MET A 96 11.23 -6.45 -4.76
C MET A 96 12.33 -6.67 -5.82
N GLN A 97 11.96 -6.87 -7.09
CA GLN A 97 12.93 -6.95 -8.20
C GLN A 97 13.37 -5.57 -8.71
N ILE A 98 12.63 -4.51 -8.38
CA ILE A 98 12.94 -3.16 -8.83
C ILE A 98 14.00 -2.56 -7.92
N LYS A 99 15.26 -2.66 -8.32
CA LYS A 99 16.37 -2.03 -7.59
C LYS A 99 17.55 -1.72 -8.51
N PRO A 100 18.36 -0.69 -8.20
CA PRO A 100 19.58 -0.42 -8.95
C PRO A 100 20.56 -1.58 -8.79
N LEU A 101 21.01 -2.16 -9.91
CA LEU A 101 21.94 -3.31 -9.91
C LEU A 101 23.42 -2.91 -9.96
N SER A 102 23.72 -1.62 -10.09
CA SER A 102 25.09 -1.10 -10.06
C SER A 102 25.12 0.36 -9.66
N LYS A 103 26.28 0.85 -9.21
CA LYS A 103 26.50 2.27 -8.89
C LYS A 103 26.17 3.21 -10.04
N ALA A 104 26.33 2.76 -11.29
CA ALA A 104 26.00 3.57 -12.45
C ALA A 104 24.49 3.86 -12.57
N ALA A 105 23.63 2.98 -12.04
CA ALA A 105 22.19 3.18 -12.02
C ALA A 105 21.69 4.06 -10.85
N MET A 106 22.57 4.45 -9.93
CA MET A 106 22.22 5.29 -8.78
C MET A 106 22.17 6.77 -9.18
N VAL A 107 21.27 7.10 -10.10
CA VAL A 107 21.00 8.47 -10.56
C VAL A 107 19.78 9.05 -9.84
N PRO A 108 19.63 10.37 -9.68
CA PRO A 108 18.54 10.97 -8.92
C PRO A 108 17.13 10.49 -9.31
N LEU A 109 16.89 10.27 -10.61
CA LEU A 109 15.61 9.75 -11.09
C LEU A 109 15.31 8.32 -10.60
N VAL A 110 16.33 7.50 -10.42
CA VAL A 110 16.17 6.14 -9.87
C VAL A 110 15.87 6.21 -8.37
N PHE A 111 16.50 7.14 -7.64
CA PHE A 111 16.18 7.37 -6.22
C PHE A 111 14.71 7.78 -6.04
N GLU A 112 14.26 8.80 -6.78
CA GLU A 112 12.86 9.22 -6.78
C GLU A 112 11.92 8.03 -7.10
N ALA A 113 12.23 7.25 -8.12
CA ALA A 113 11.42 6.08 -8.47
C ALA A 113 11.39 5.04 -7.34
N MET A 114 12.52 4.82 -6.66
CA MET A 114 12.63 3.89 -5.53
C MET A 114 11.80 4.35 -4.33
N ASP A 115 11.73 5.65 -4.04
CA ASP A 115 10.88 6.17 -2.95
C ASP A 115 9.41 5.79 -3.18
N TRP A 116 8.93 5.95 -4.42
CA TRP A 116 7.60 5.50 -4.80
C TRP A 116 7.42 3.98 -4.72
N ILE A 117 8.45 3.19 -5.02
CA ILE A 117 8.40 1.73 -4.89
C ILE A 117 8.30 1.30 -3.43
N ILE A 118 8.98 1.97 -2.52
CA ILE A 118 8.92 1.65 -1.09
C ILE A 118 7.51 1.92 -0.54
N ILE A 119 6.94 3.07 -0.85
CA ILE A 119 5.54 3.42 -0.55
C ILE A 119 4.60 2.33 -1.08
N GLU A 120 4.79 1.93 -2.33
CA GLU A 120 3.97 0.93 -2.99
C GLU A 120 4.11 -0.48 -2.35
N ILE A 121 5.32 -0.87 -1.94
CA ILE A 121 5.58 -2.11 -1.21
C ILE A 121 4.79 -2.13 0.11
N PHE A 122 4.77 -1.04 0.88
CA PHE A 122 3.99 -0.97 2.11
C PHE A 122 2.49 -1.10 1.86
N ASP A 123 1.97 -0.51 0.78
CA ASP A 123 0.56 -0.68 0.41
C ASP A 123 0.24 -2.14 0.10
N VAL A 124 1.03 -2.76 -0.78
CA VAL A 124 0.78 -4.12 -1.24
C VAL A 124 0.96 -5.12 -0.09
N TYR A 125 2.03 -5.01 0.69
CA TYR A 125 2.27 -5.90 1.82
C TYR A 125 1.21 -5.72 2.93
N GLY A 126 0.83 -4.48 3.24
CA GLY A 126 -0.26 -4.21 4.18
C GLY A 126 -1.60 -4.81 3.72
N ASN A 127 -1.90 -4.75 2.42
CA ASN A 127 -3.08 -5.41 1.85
C ASN A 127 -2.99 -6.95 1.97
N ILE A 128 -1.81 -7.55 1.76
CA ILE A 128 -1.60 -8.99 1.96
C ILE A 128 -1.88 -9.38 3.41
N CYS A 129 -1.33 -8.65 4.39
CA CYS A 129 -1.56 -8.94 5.81
C CYS A 129 -3.05 -8.85 6.18
N ARG A 130 -3.75 -7.80 5.73
CA ARG A 130 -5.19 -7.64 5.96
C ARG A 130 -6.03 -8.75 5.31
N GLY A 131 -5.71 -9.13 4.08
CA GLY A 131 -6.43 -10.21 3.40
C GLY A 131 -6.17 -11.57 4.06
N ILE A 132 -4.94 -11.84 4.52
CA ILE A 132 -4.63 -13.04 5.31
C ILE A 132 -5.46 -13.08 6.59
N ALA A 133 -5.51 -11.99 7.36
CA ALA A 133 -6.34 -11.92 8.57
C ALA A 133 -7.82 -12.19 8.25
N THR A 134 -8.32 -11.61 7.15
CA THR A 134 -9.70 -11.83 6.67
C THR A 134 -9.97 -13.29 6.32
N VAL A 135 -9.04 -13.96 5.64
CA VAL A 135 -9.16 -15.38 5.29
C VAL A 135 -9.13 -16.25 6.54
N LEU A 136 -8.21 -16.00 7.48
CA LEU A 136 -8.07 -16.77 8.71
C LEU A 136 -9.32 -16.68 9.59
N MET A 137 -9.94 -15.50 9.71
CA MET A 137 -11.20 -15.33 10.45
C MET A 137 -12.36 -16.16 9.88
N ASN A 138 -12.33 -16.44 8.57
CA ASN A 138 -13.43 -17.08 7.83
C ASN A 138 -13.13 -18.54 7.46
N ILE A 139 -11.96 -19.08 7.81
CA ILE A 139 -11.49 -20.37 7.28
C ILE A 139 -12.27 -21.57 7.83
N TYR A 140 -12.83 -21.45 9.03
CA TYR A 140 -13.62 -22.50 9.68
C TYR A 140 -14.91 -22.87 8.92
N SER A 141 -15.40 -21.98 8.06
CA SER A 141 -16.57 -22.21 7.19
C SER A 141 -16.16 -22.60 5.77
N SER A 142 -14.88 -22.92 5.53
CA SER A 142 -14.32 -23.18 4.21
C SER A 142 -13.96 -24.66 4.01
N GLY A 143 -13.75 -25.10 2.77
CA GLY A 143 -13.37 -26.48 2.45
C GLY A 143 -11.86 -26.74 2.51
N LYS A 144 -11.48 -28.01 2.32
CA LYS A 144 -10.08 -28.47 2.28
C LYS A 144 -9.24 -27.71 1.24
N VAL A 145 -9.84 -27.34 0.11
CA VAL A 145 -9.16 -26.64 -0.99
C VAL A 145 -8.76 -25.24 -0.56
N GLU A 146 -9.70 -24.49 0.02
CA GLU A 146 -9.52 -23.14 0.54
C GLU A 146 -8.48 -23.12 1.67
N ALA A 147 -8.59 -24.04 2.63
CA ALA A 147 -7.63 -24.19 3.73
C ALA A 147 -6.21 -24.47 3.22
N THR A 148 -6.07 -25.37 2.24
CA THR A 148 -4.77 -25.66 1.61
C THR A 148 -4.20 -24.45 0.88
N MET A 149 -5.04 -23.65 0.23
CA MET A 149 -4.63 -22.45 -0.48
C MET A 149 -4.22 -21.34 0.49
N ALA A 150 -4.98 -21.14 1.56
CA ALA A 150 -4.67 -20.22 2.65
C ALA A 150 -3.32 -20.54 3.27
N LEU A 151 -3.05 -21.82 3.58
CA LEU A 151 -1.77 -22.25 4.14
C LEU A 151 -0.59 -21.89 3.23
N LYS A 152 -0.71 -22.13 1.92
CA LYS A 152 0.33 -21.76 0.94
C LYS A 152 0.56 -20.26 0.89
N ILE A 153 -0.51 -19.46 0.97
CA ILE A 153 -0.43 -18.00 0.98
C ILE A 153 0.30 -17.52 2.23
N VAL A 154 -0.08 -18.01 3.42
CA VAL A 154 0.57 -17.63 4.69
C VAL A 154 2.05 -18.03 4.68
N GLN A 155 2.37 -19.24 4.24
CA GLN A 155 3.77 -19.68 4.11
C GLN A 155 4.57 -18.79 3.17
N LYS A 156 4.00 -18.44 2.01
CA LYS A 156 4.65 -17.52 1.07
C LYS A 156 4.81 -16.12 1.68
N ALA A 157 3.85 -15.63 2.45
CA ALA A 157 3.94 -14.32 3.10
C ALA A 157 5.10 -14.26 4.10
N MET A 158 5.37 -15.34 4.84
CA MET A 158 6.56 -15.43 5.70
C MET A 158 7.86 -15.29 4.90
N ILE A 159 7.99 -16.05 3.80
CA ILE A 159 9.17 -15.99 2.93
C ILE A 159 9.34 -14.57 2.35
N GLN A 160 8.24 -13.94 1.94
CA GLN A 160 8.26 -12.57 1.45
C GLN A 160 8.63 -11.56 2.54
N GLY A 161 8.22 -11.78 3.79
CA GLY A 161 8.64 -10.95 4.93
C GLY A 161 10.16 -10.99 5.17
N ASP A 162 10.76 -12.18 5.09
CA ASP A 162 12.22 -12.33 5.19
C ASP A 162 12.94 -11.66 4.01
N GLN A 163 12.44 -11.85 2.78
CA GLN A 163 12.97 -11.21 1.57
C GLN A 163 12.87 -9.68 1.63
N LEU A 164 11.79 -9.18 2.21
CA LEU A 164 11.53 -7.75 2.32
C LEU A 164 12.46 -7.09 3.33
N SER A 165 12.79 -7.79 4.42
CA SER A 165 13.85 -7.36 5.35
C SER A 165 15.19 -7.16 4.61
N SER A 166 15.63 -8.15 3.83
CA SER A 166 16.86 -8.01 3.01
C SER A 166 16.77 -6.92 1.95
N TYR A 167 15.58 -6.69 1.38
CA TYR A 167 15.36 -5.62 0.42
C TYR A 167 15.50 -4.24 1.07
N PHE A 168 14.97 -4.05 2.27
CA PHE A 168 15.07 -2.78 2.98
C PHE A 168 16.46 -2.51 3.57
N GLU A 169 17.19 -3.54 4.00
CA GLU A 169 18.62 -3.42 4.31
C GLU A 169 19.39 -2.88 3.10
N PHE A 170 19.13 -3.43 1.90
CA PHE A 170 19.73 -2.90 0.67
C PHE A 170 19.34 -1.43 0.41
N CYS A 171 18.08 -1.05 0.59
CA CYS A 171 17.63 0.34 0.42
C CYS A 171 18.30 1.30 1.42
N HIS A 172 18.49 0.84 2.66
CA HIS A 172 19.24 1.57 3.67
C HIS A 172 20.71 1.76 3.26
N ASP A 173 21.38 0.70 2.79
CA ASP A 173 22.80 0.74 2.41
C ASP A 173 23.10 1.70 1.25
N ILE A 174 22.12 1.93 0.37
CA ILE A 174 22.24 2.90 -0.73
C ILE A 174 21.80 4.32 -0.35
N GLY A 175 21.38 4.55 0.89
CA GLY A 175 20.98 5.86 1.42
C GLY A 175 19.56 6.28 1.07
N LEU A 176 18.66 5.33 0.79
CA LEU A 176 17.28 5.61 0.38
C LEU A 176 16.32 5.74 1.56
N VAL A 177 16.62 5.09 2.69
CA VAL A 177 15.74 5.08 3.86
C VAL A 177 16.57 5.26 5.13
N ASN A 178 16.15 6.18 5.99
CA ASN A 178 16.67 6.26 7.35
C ASN A 178 16.14 5.05 8.14
N SER A 179 16.97 4.34 8.89
CA SER A 179 16.53 3.13 9.64
C SER A 179 15.33 3.36 10.56
N SER A 180 15.06 4.61 10.96
CA SER A 180 13.92 5.01 11.79
C SER A 180 12.57 5.06 11.07
N GLU A 181 12.55 4.99 9.74
CA GLU A 181 11.34 5.13 8.91
C GLU A 181 10.87 3.78 8.33
N LEU A 182 11.64 2.70 8.55
CA LEU A 182 11.25 1.35 8.14
C LEU A 182 10.26 0.77 9.18
N PRO A 183 9.00 0.50 8.81
CA PRO A 183 8.09 -0.18 9.70
C PRO A 183 8.59 -1.60 9.96
N CYS A 184 8.45 -2.04 11.20
CA CYS A 184 8.72 -3.41 11.59
C CYS A 184 7.79 -4.33 10.79
N ILE A 185 8.36 -5.17 9.93
CA ILE A 185 7.62 -6.23 9.25
C ILE A 185 7.36 -7.31 10.29
N GLU A 186 6.23 -7.22 10.97
CA GLU A 186 5.82 -8.27 11.89
C GLU A 186 5.52 -9.55 11.10
N ARG A 187 6.15 -10.65 11.54
CA ARG A 187 5.94 -11.99 10.99
C ARG A 187 4.50 -12.40 11.30
N ALA A 188 3.84 -13.08 10.36
CA ALA A 188 2.55 -13.69 10.65
C ALA A 188 2.67 -14.63 11.87
N PRO A 189 1.70 -14.62 12.81
CA PRO A 189 1.77 -15.44 14.02
C PRO A 189 1.82 -16.93 13.67
N ASP A 190 2.78 -17.64 14.26
CA ASP A 190 3.01 -19.08 14.03
C ASP A 190 1.79 -19.92 14.44
N GLU A 191 0.97 -19.40 15.36
CA GLU A 191 -0.27 -20.00 15.84
C GLU A 191 -1.29 -20.21 14.70
N GLY A 192 -1.45 -19.22 13.82
CA GLY A 192 -2.39 -19.30 12.69
C GLY A 192 -2.00 -20.36 11.66
N ILE A 193 -0.71 -20.70 11.55
CA ILE A 193 -0.21 -21.76 10.67
C ILE A 193 -0.55 -23.14 11.22
N GLN A 194 -0.40 -23.32 12.53
CA GLN A 194 -0.74 -24.58 13.21
C GLN A 194 -2.24 -24.86 13.12
N GLU A 195 -3.08 -23.83 13.30
CA GLU A 195 -4.53 -23.95 13.13
C GLU A 195 -4.90 -24.38 11.71
N LEU A 196 -4.32 -23.76 10.69
CA LEU A 196 -4.56 -24.15 9.30
C LEU A 196 -4.14 -25.60 9.00
N GLN A 197 -3.02 -26.04 9.57
CA GLN A 197 -2.57 -27.44 9.42
C GLN A 197 -3.55 -28.42 10.07
N GLN A 198 -4.01 -28.13 11.29
CA GLN A 198 -5.00 -28.95 11.99
C GLN A 198 -6.34 -29.01 11.26
N ILE A 199 -6.78 -27.89 10.67
CA ILE A 199 -8.00 -27.85 9.84
C ILE A 199 -7.86 -28.75 8.62
N ILE A 200 -6.70 -28.72 7.93
CA ILE A 200 -6.44 -29.57 6.76
C ILE A 200 -6.46 -31.06 7.12
N GLU A 201 -5.85 -31.43 8.25
CA GLU A 201 -5.79 -32.79 8.78
C GLU A 201 -7.15 -33.29 9.27
N GLY A 202 -8.00 -32.40 9.77
CA GLY A 202 -9.37 -32.69 10.19
C GLY A 202 -10.34 -32.97 9.05
N PHE A 203 -10.01 -32.61 7.80
CA PHE A 203 -10.84 -32.98 6.65
C PHE A 203 -10.65 -34.45 6.30
N PRO A 204 -11.72 -35.28 6.31
CA PRO A 204 -11.62 -36.67 5.93
C PRO A 204 -11.02 -36.78 4.53
N ASP A 205 -9.98 -37.61 4.39
CA ASP A 205 -9.51 -38.04 3.08
C ASP A 205 -10.65 -38.82 2.44
N LYS A 206 -11.35 -38.18 1.49
CA LYS A 206 -12.53 -38.76 0.86
C LYS A 206 -12.17 -40.09 0.19
N PHE A 207 -12.47 -41.19 0.87
CA PHE A 207 -12.94 -42.43 0.28
C PHE A 207 -14.39 -42.64 0.74
N GLY A 208 -15.32 -42.60 -0.20
CA GLY A 208 -16.70 -43.02 -0.02
C GLY A 208 -17.64 -41.92 0.47
N ASP A 209 -18.80 -41.84 -0.17
CA ASP A 209 -19.98 -41.10 0.25
C ASP A 209 -20.26 -41.34 1.75
N ASP A 210 -20.44 -40.26 2.52
CA ASP A 210 -21.57 -40.11 3.44
C ASP A 210 -21.51 -38.72 4.12
N GLU A 211 -22.70 -38.17 4.27
CA GLU A 211 -23.09 -36.89 4.84
C GLU A 211 -22.92 -36.89 6.36
N TYR A 212 -22.21 -35.90 6.94
CA TYR A 212 -22.57 -35.33 8.25
C TYR A 212 -21.85 -34.01 8.56
N GLU A 213 -22.63 -33.09 9.13
CA GLU A 213 -22.24 -31.88 9.85
C GLU A 213 -21.29 -32.19 11.02
N LEU A 214 -20.48 -31.20 11.42
CA LEU A 214 -20.47 -30.61 12.77
C LEU A 214 -19.38 -29.53 12.91
N VAL A 215 -19.79 -28.33 13.31
CA VAL A 215 -18.93 -27.20 13.73
C VAL A 215 -18.87 -27.17 15.26
N PRO A 216 -17.71 -27.00 15.91
CA PRO A 216 -17.62 -26.45 17.24
C PRO A 216 -17.30 -24.96 17.18
N ASN A 217 -18.27 -24.17 17.66
CA ASN A 217 -18.21 -22.74 17.88
C ASN A 217 -17.14 -22.41 18.95
N ARG A 218 -16.14 -21.57 18.64
CA ARG A 218 -15.25 -20.96 19.65
C ARG A 218 -15.09 -19.47 19.40
N GLN A 219 -15.13 -18.73 20.51
CA GLN A 219 -15.26 -17.28 20.61
C GLN A 219 -14.10 -16.52 19.96
N GLU A 220 -14.48 -15.47 19.23
CA GLU A 220 -13.62 -14.45 18.64
C GLU A 220 -12.70 -13.80 19.68
N GLU A 221 -11.39 -14.04 19.59
CA GLU A 221 -10.40 -13.08 20.10
C GLU A 221 -9.92 -12.20 18.94
N LYS A 222 -10.32 -10.92 18.99
CA LYS A 222 -9.99 -9.90 17.99
C LYS A 222 -8.55 -9.45 18.16
N ALA A 223 -7.65 -9.91 17.29
CA ALA A 223 -6.39 -9.23 17.03
C ALA A 223 -6.62 -8.15 15.96
N ASN A 224 -6.79 -6.90 16.41
CA ASN A 224 -6.75 -5.74 15.52
C ASN A 224 -5.29 -5.41 15.20
N VAL A 225 -4.83 -5.73 13.98
CA VAL A 225 -3.59 -5.16 13.44
C VAL A 225 -3.96 -3.96 12.58
N VAL A 226 -3.84 -2.76 13.16
CA VAL A 226 -3.92 -1.49 12.45
C VAL A 226 -2.50 -1.10 12.07
N MET A 227 -2.12 -1.36 10.81
CA MET A 227 -0.97 -0.72 10.17
C MET A 227 -1.50 0.50 9.41
N ASP A 228 -1.47 1.66 10.08
CA ASP A 228 -1.76 2.95 9.46
C ASP A 228 -0.46 3.58 8.96
N TRP A 229 -0.37 3.79 7.65
CA TRP A 229 0.73 4.52 7.03
C TRP A 229 0.17 5.58 6.05
N ARG A 230 -1.12 5.93 6.17
CA ARG A 230 -1.75 6.98 5.38
C ARG A 230 -2.23 8.11 6.27
N ASN A 231 -1.26 8.91 6.74
CA ASN A 231 -1.23 10.38 6.64
C ASN A 231 -0.42 10.98 7.80
N ASP A 232 0.86 11.28 7.55
CA ASP A 232 1.57 12.30 8.35
C ASP A 232 2.30 13.34 7.48
N PHE A 233 1.93 13.48 6.21
CA PHE A 233 2.21 14.70 5.45
C PHE A 233 1.06 15.68 5.67
N LYS A 234 1.05 16.30 6.85
CA LYS A 234 0.16 17.44 7.13
C LYS A 234 0.70 18.66 6.39
N THR A 235 0.17 18.95 5.20
CA THR A 235 0.36 20.26 4.58
C THR A 235 -0.34 21.29 5.46
N ILE A 236 0.46 22.12 6.14
CA ILE A 236 -0.05 23.28 6.88
C ILE A 236 -0.39 24.33 5.82
N ILE A 237 -1.68 24.47 5.50
CA ILE A 237 -2.17 25.67 4.81
C ILE A 237 -2.48 26.66 5.93
N THR A 238 -1.54 27.58 6.16
CA THR A 238 -1.75 28.74 7.00
C THR A 238 -2.27 29.89 6.14
N ASP A 239 -3.43 30.42 6.48
CA ASP A 239 -3.99 31.63 5.86
C ASP A 239 -3.31 32.93 6.37
N ASN A 240 -2.21 32.79 7.11
CA ASN A 240 -1.41 33.90 7.62
C ASN A 240 -0.12 34.00 6.81
N TRP A 241 -0.01 35.07 6.02
CA TRP A 241 1.25 35.47 5.40
C TRP A 241 2.24 35.86 6.49
N GLU A 242 3.38 35.18 6.52
CA GLU A 242 4.49 35.53 7.39
C GLU A 242 5.05 36.90 6.94
N LYS A 243 4.95 37.91 7.82
CA LYS A 243 5.72 39.14 7.68
C LYS A 243 7.01 38.97 8.50
N PHE A 244 8.13 39.06 7.82
CA PHE A 244 9.44 39.14 8.46
C PHE A 244 9.61 40.56 8.99
N ASP A 245 9.55 40.72 10.31
CA ASP A 245 10.01 41.94 10.97
C ASP A 245 11.44 41.72 11.49
N GLU A 246 12.30 42.70 11.19
CA GLU A 246 13.74 42.71 11.43
C GLU A 246 14.12 42.58 12.91
N GLU A 247 15.28 41.96 13.14
CA GLU A 247 15.92 41.72 14.44
C GLU A 247 15.89 42.93 15.38
N ASN A 248 15.51 42.72 16.65
CA ASN A 248 16.39 43.15 17.73
C ASN A 248 16.16 42.38 19.04
N SER A 249 17.28 41.94 19.60
CA SER A 249 17.51 41.18 20.82
C SER A 249 17.02 41.87 22.11
N THR A 250 16.48 41.10 23.08
CA THR A 250 17.02 40.92 24.46
C THR A 250 16.16 40.00 25.36
N GLU A 251 16.81 38.98 25.92
CA GLU A 251 16.72 38.36 27.26
C GLU A 251 15.36 37.98 27.95
N VAL A 252 15.13 36.65 28.02
CA VAL A 252 14.75 35.71 29.13
C VAL A 252 13.93 36.13 30.38
N PRO A 253 13.28 35.19 31.13
CA PRO A 253 11.89 34.73 30.98
C PRO A 253 11.04 34.96 32.28
N LYS A 254 9.70 34.82 32.23
CA LYS A 254 8.85 34.34 33.35
C LYS A 254 7.36 34.18 32.97
N ASN A 255 6.89 32.93 33.04
CA ASN A 255 5.50 32.53 33.31
C ASN A 255 5.16 32.88 34.79
N PRO A 256 3.95 32.76 35.36
CA PRO A 256 2.61 32.43 34.83
C PRO A 256 1.47 33.32 35.42
N PHE A 257 0.29 33.32 34.78
CA PHE A 257 -1.02 33.75 35.33
C PHE A 257 -1.06 34.88 36.41
N ILE A 258 -1.11 36.16 36.04
CA ILE A 258 -1.68 37.27 36.86
C ILE A 258 -2.05 38.38 35.85
N ALA A 259 -3.28 38.51 35.39
CA ALA A 259 -4.43 39.16 36.05
C ALA A 259 -4.71 40.54 35.43
N ALA A 260 -6.01 40.84 35.35
CA ALA A 260 -6.61 42.11 34.99
C ALA A 260 -6.46 42.52 33.52
N SER A 261 -7.44 43.06 32.81
CA SER A 261 -8.87 43.30 32.97
C SER A 261 -9.20 44.14 31.72
N LEU A 262 -10.32 43.85 31.05
CA LEU A 262 -11.25 44.80 30.39
C LEU A 262 -10.59 45.97 29.63
N THR A 263 -10.82 46.22 28.34
CA THR A 263 -12.12 46.59 27.75
C THR A 263 -11.86 46.93 26.27
N LEU A 264 -12.76 46.56 25.36
CA LEU A 264 -12.74 47.00 23.95
C LEU A 264 -13.24 48.44 23.79
N PRO A 265 -12.65 49.27 22.91
CA PRO A 265 -13.34 50.37 22.24
C PRO A 265 -13.85 49.95 20.83
N PRO A 266 -14.89 50.62 20.30
CA PRO A 266 -15.66 50.16 19.15
C PRO A 266 -14.97 50.44 17.80
N PRO A 267 -15.37 49.76 16.71
CA PRO A 267 -14.75 49.94 15.40
C PRO A 267 -15.19 51.28 14.77
N GLN A 268 -14.22 52.08 14.32
CA GLN A 268 -14.49 53.22 13.46
C GLN A 268 -14.71 52.75 12.01
N GLN A 269 -15.85 53.15 11.45
CA GLN A 269 -16.23 52.93 10.07
C GLN A 269 -15.36 53.78 9.14
N HIS A 270 -14.73 53.18 8.14
CA HIS A 270 -14.25 53.88 6.97
C HIS A 270 -14.67 53.17 5.68
N HIS A 271 -14.95 54.02 4.69
CA HIS A 271 -15.85 53.83 3.58
C HIS A 271 -15.45 52.76 2.55
N HIS A 272 -16.47 52.13 1.96
CA HIS A 272 -16.39 51.30 0.77
C HIS A 272 -15.66 52.00 -0.38
N GLN A 273 -14.64 51.36 -0.92
CA GLN A 273 -14.20 51.57 -2.30
C GLN A 273 -14.34 50.24 -3.05
N GLU A 274 -15.27 50.20 -4.01
CA GLU A 274 -15.39 49.12 -4.99
C GLU A 274 -14.21 49.18 -5.99
N LEU A 275 -13.63 48.02 -6.29
CA LEU A 275 -12.61 47.85 -7.32
C LEU A 275 -13.30 47.59 -8.68
N PRO A 276 -12.77 48.10 -9.81
CA PRO A 276 -13.43 47.97 -11.11
C PRO A 276 -13.24 46.57 -11.71
N ASP A 277 -14.33 46.06 -12.31
CA ASP A 277 -14.39 44.76 -13.00
C ASP A 277 -13.60 44.78 -14.31
N LEU A 278 -12.71 43.81 -14.49
CA LEU A 278 -11.75 43.72 -15.60
C LEU A 278 -12.04 42.51 -16.49
N ILE A 279 -13.29 42.38 -16.94
CA ILE A 279 -13.66 41.52 -18.07
C ILE A 279 -14.72 42.24 -18.90
N SER A 280 -14.38 42.62 -20.13
CA SER A 280 -15.35 43.00 -21.15
C SER A 280 -15.23 42.03 -22.31
N PHE A 281 -16.32 41.32 -22.60
CA PHE A 281 -16.44 40.45 -23.77
C PHE A 281 -16.96 41.30 -24.94
N LEU A 282 -16.13 41.41 -25.98
CA LEU A 282 -16.53 41.71 -27.36
C LEU A 282 -15.58 40.99 -28.31
#